data_AF-A0A834BJS8-F1
#
_entry.id   AF-A0A834BJS8-F1
#
_cell.length_a   1.000
_cell.length_b   1.000
_cell.length_c   1.000
_cell.angle_alpha   90.00
_cell.angle_beta   90.00
_cell.angle_gamma   90.00
#
_symmetry.space_group_name_H-M   'P 1'
#
loop_
_entity.id
_entity.type
_entity.pdbx_description
1 polymer ?
#
loop_
_entity_poly.entity_id
_entity_poly.type
_entity_poly.pdbx_seq_one_letter_code
_entity_poly.pdbx_strand_id
1 'polypeptide(L)'
;MDDFMKRISCYEASYQPLDPDRCDRDLSLIKVIDVGRRFLVNRVQDHIQSRIVYYLMNIHVQPRTIYLCRHGESEHNLQGKIGGDSGLSSRGRKFANALSKFVEEQNLKDLKVWTSQLKSTIQTAEALQLPYEQWKALNEIDAGVCEEMTYEEIKDTYPEEYALREQDKYYYRYPTGESYQDLVQRLEPVIMELERQENVLVICHQAVLRCLLAYFLDKSAEEMPYLKCPLHTVLKLTPVAYGCRVESIYLNVESVNTHRERSEDAKKGPNPLMRRNSVTPLASPEPTKKPRINSFEEHVASTSAALPNCLPPEVPAQLPGQNMNGSQSSVDSSGTH
;
A
#
# COMPACT_ATOMS: atom_id res chain seq x y z
N MET A 1 8.91 27.82 11.69
CA MET A 1 9.15 27.04 12.91
C MET A 1 8.53 27.72 14.12
N ASP A 2 8.84 29.00 14.36
CA ASP A 2 8.35 29.74 15.53
C ASP A 2 6.83 29.84 15.66
N ASP A 3 6.13 30.05 14.55
CA ASP A 3 4.66 30.06 14.52
C ASP A 3 4.06 28.71 14.97
N PHE A 4 4.65 27.60 14.51
CA PHE A 4 4.21 26.26 14.85
C PHE A 4 4.43 25.95 16.34
N MET A 5 5.56 26.38 16.91
CA MET A 5 5.81 26.24 18.35
C MET A 5 4.82 27.05 19.20
N LYS A 6 4.52 28.29 18.79
CA LYS A 6 3.49 29.10 19.46
C LYS A 6 2.13 28.42 19.41
N ARG A 7 1.77 27.85 18.26
CA ARG A 7 0.53 27.09 18.09
C ARG A 7 0.47 25.88 19.02
N ILE A 8 1.56 25.12 19.19
CA ILE A 8 1.63 24.00 20.15
C ILE A 8 1.37 24.50 21.58
N SER A 9 2.04 25.58 22.00
CA SER A 9 1.86 26.14 23.34
C SER A 9 0.43 26.56 23.66
N CYS A 10 -0.36 26.94 22.64
CA CYS A 10 -1.79 27.20 22.84
C CYS A 10 -2.59 25.95 23.26
N TYR A 11 -2.19 24.75 22.81
CA TYR A 11 -2.87 23.51 23.19
C TYR A 11 -2.45 23.00 24.58
N GLU A 12 -1.21 23.27 25.01
CA GLU A 12 -0.66 22.79 26.29
C GLU A 12 -1.52 23.19 27.49
N ALA A 13 -2.08 24.41 27.49
CA ALA A 13 -2.89 24.91 28.60
C ALA A 13 -4.20 24.15 28.84
N SER A 14 -4.74 23.48 27.82
CA SER A 14 -6.04 22.78 27.88
C SER A 14 -5.93 21.27 27.60
N TYR A 15 -4.75 20.79 27.24
CA TYR A 15 -4.55 19.39 26.89
C TYR A 15 -4.63 18.48 28.12
N GLN A 16 -5.60 17.57 28.11
CA GLN A 16 -5.76 16.53 29.12
C GLN A 16 -5.41 15.18 28.45
N PRO A 17 -4.24 14.59 28.77
CA PRO A 17 -3.90 13.27 28.25
C PRO A 17 -4.89 12.22 28.78
N LEU A 18 -5.16 11.19 27.98
CA LEU A 18 -5.96 10.04 28.43
C LEU A 18 -5.33 9.41 29.69
N ASP A 19 -6.19 9.17 30.69
CA ASP A 19 -5.89 8.58 31.99
C ASP A 19 -6.68 7.27 32.19
N PRO A 20 -6.11 6.13 31.72
CA PRO A 20 -6.76 4.83 31.80
C PRO A 20 -6.83 4.27 33.22
N ASP A 21 -6.13 4.86 34.20
CA ASP A 21 -6.17 4.41 35.60
C ASP A 21 -7.36 5.02 36.36
N ARG A 22 -7.91 6.14 35.87
CA ARG A 22 -9.00 6.87 36.51
C ARG A 22 -10.14 7.19 35.55
N CYS A 23 -10.09 8.37 34.92
CA CYS A 23 -11.22 8.95 34.19
C CYS A 23 -11.60 8.16 32.93
N ASP A 24 -10.62 7.55 32.27
CA ASP A 24 -10.78 6.87 30.97
C ASP A 24 -10.70 5.35 31.09
N ARG A 25 -10.83 4.80 32.31
CA ARG A 25 -10.67 3.36 32.59
C ARG A 25 -11.56 2.45 31.76
N ASP A 26 -12.76 2.93 31.43
CA ASP A 26 -13.75 2.14 30.69
C ASP A 26 -13.64 2.28 29.16
N LEU A 27 -12.74 3.14 28.67
CA LEU A 27 -12.52 3.39 27.23
C LEU A 27 -11.53 2.42 26.60
N SER A 28 -11.79 2.06 25.34
CA SER A 28 -10.85 1.32 24.48
C SER A 28 -9.87 2.27 23.81
N LEU A 29 -8.58 2.16 24.13
CA LEU A 29 -7.56 3.09 23.66
C LEU A 29 -6.17 2.45 23.55
N ILE A 30 -5.33 3.08 22.74
CA ILE A 30 -3.88 2.87 22.70
C ILE A 30 -3.17 4.23 22.79
N LYS A 31 -2.26 4.36 23.75
CA LYS A 31 -1.37 5.51 23.90
C LYS A 31 0.03 5.12 23.44
N VAL A 32 0.47 5.71 22.33
CA VAL A 32 1.82 5.53 21.78
C VAL A 32 2.72 6.62 22.36
N ILE A 33 3.80 6.21 23.02
CA ILE A 33 4.70 7.11 23.77
C ILE A 33 6.09 7.02 23.18
N ASP A 34 6.74 8.18 23.02
CA ASP A 34 8.08 8.33 22.45
C ASP A 34 8.25 7.58 21.12
N VAL A 35 7.31 7.80 20.20
CA VAL A 35 7.35 7.26 18.83
C VAL A 35 7.46 5.73 18.79
N GLY A 36 6.67 5.05 19.64
CA GLY A 36 6.59 3.60 19.67
C GLY A 36 7.58 2.92 20.60
N ARG A 37 8.33 3.67 21.42
CA ARG A 37 9.19 3.08 22.46
C ARG A 37 8.38 2.40 23.57
N ARG A 38 7.19 2.93 23.87
CA ARG A 38 6.28 2.36 24.88
C ARG A 38 4.83 2.53 24.46
N PHE A 39 4.02 1.55 24.83
CA PHE A 39 2.59 1.53 24.57
C PHE A 39 1.82 1.33 25.87
N LEU A 40 0.68 2.01 25.99
CA LEU A 40 -0.34 1.71 26.98
C LEU A 40 -1.61 1.36 26.23
N VAL A 41 -2.08 0.13 26.37
CA VAL A 41 -3.31 -0.35 25.72
C VAL A 41 -4.34 -0.64 26.81
N ASN A 42 -5.56 -0.14 26.63
CA ASN A 42 -6.67 -0.39 27.55
C ASN A 42 -7.88 -0.95 26.78
N ARG A 43 -8.52 -1.98 27.36
CA ARG A 43 -9.79 -2.57 26.92
C ARG A 43 -9.92 -2.81 25.40
N VAL A 44 -9.08 -3.67 24.84
CA VAL A 44 -9.30 -4.17 23.46
C VAL A 44 -10.57 -5.04 23.44
N GLN A 45 -11.56 -4.67 22.63
CA GLN A 45 -12.90 -5.29 22.63
C GLN A 45 -13.08 -6.35 21.55
N ASP A 46 -12.38 -6.23 20.43
CA ASP A 46 -12.62 -7.06 19.26
C ASP A 46 -11.32 -7.37 18.50
N HIS A 47 -11.44 -8.26 17.51
CA HIS A 47 -10.32 -8.69 16.68
C HIS A 47 -9.69 -7.51 15.92
N ILE A 48 -10.49 -6.58 15.38
CA ILE A 48 -9.98 -5.45 14.58
C ILE A 48 -9.13 -4.54 15.46
N GLN A 49 -9.59 -4.22 16.66
CA GLN A 49 -8.83 -3.43 17.64
C GLN A 49 -7.51 -4.14 18.01
N SER A 50 -7.53 -5.46 18.21
CA SER A 50 -6.31 -6.23 18.47
C SER A 50 -5.33 -6.17 17.29
N ARG A 51 -5.83 -6.23 16.06
CA ARG A 51 -5.00 -6.11 14.84
C ARG A 51 -4.42 -4.71 14.66
N ILE A 52 -5.18 -3.66 14.99
CA ILE A 52 -4.69 -2.27 15.01
C ILE A 52 -3.57 -2.10 16.03
N VAL A 53 -3.76 -2.60 17.26
CA VAL A 53 -2.73 -2.56 18.31
C VAL A 53 -1.48 -3.29 17.84
N TYR A 54 -1.63 -4.50 17.30
CA TYR A 54 -0.51 -5.26 16.76
C TYR A 54 0.23 -4.47 15.68
N TYR A 55 -0.48 -3.91 14.69
CA TYR A 55 0.15 -3.08 13.65
C TYR A 55 0.95 -1.91 14.22
N LEU A 56 0.35 -1.12 15.12
CA LEU A 56 0.99 0.05 15.74
C LEU A 56 2.23 -0.30 16.56
N MET A 57 2.30 -1.50 17.12
CA MET A 57 3.47 -1.99 17.87
C MET A 57 4.62 -2.46 16.99
N ASN A 58 4.40 -2.64 15.68
CA ASN A 58 5.37 -3.20 14.75
C ASN A 58 5.93 -2.17 13.76
N ILE A 59 5.27 -1.02 13.58
CA ILE A 59 5.75 0.05 12.70
C ILE A 59 6.85 0.90 13.36
N HIS A 60 7.69 1.53 12.55
CA HIS A 60 8.65 2.53 12.99
C HIS A 60 8.84 3.63 11.95
N VAL A 61 9.35 4.80 12.39
CA VAL A 61 9.55 5.98 11.52
C VAL A 61 10.98 6.17 11.04
N GLN A 62 11.90 5.25 11.40
CA GLN A 62 13.28 5.35 10.95
C GLN A 62 13.37 5.29 9.42
N PRO A 63 14.14 6.18 8.78
CA PRO A 63 14.33 6.15 7.33
C PRO A 63 14.93 4.81 6.89
N ARG A 64 14.33 4.21 5.87
CA ARG A 64 14.72 2.91 5.31
C ARG A 64 14.37 2.82 3.83
N THR A 65 14.93 1.84 3.14
CA THR A 65 14.60 1.57 1.73
C THR A 65 14.16 0.13 1.55
N ILE A 66 13.02 -0.07 0.89
CA ILE A 66 12.54 -1.40 0.50
C ILE A 66 12.73 -1.53 -1.01
N TYR A 67 13.36 -2.61 -1.45
CA TYR A 67 13.55 -2.92 -2.85
C TYR A 67 12.66 -4.11 -3.21
N LEU A 68 11.82 -3.97 -4.22
CA LEU A 68 11.01 -5.05 -4.74
C LEU A 68 11.44 -5.36 -6.18
N CYS A 69 11.72 -6.61 -6.47
CA CYS A 69 11.87 -7.06 -7.85
C CYS A 69 11.33 -8.47 -8.01
N ARG A 70 11.08 -8.85 -9.27
CA ARG A 70 10.79 -10.23 -9.61
C ARG A 70 12.09 -11.04 -9.66
N HIS A 71 11.95 -12.36 -9.67
CA HIS A 71 13.02 -13.22 -10.17
C HIS A 71 13.48 -12.79 -11.57
N GLY A 72 14.72 -13.14 -11.94
CA GLY A 72 15.15 -13.04 -13.33
C GLY A 72 14.26 -13.86 -14.26
N GLU A 73 14.19 -13.50 -15.55
CA GLU A 73 13.41 -14.24 -16.54
C GLU A 73 13.63 -15.75 -16.44
N SER A 74 12.55 -16.52 -16.39
CA SER A 74 12.56 -17.99 -16.30
C SER A 74 12.25 -18.66 -17.64
N GLU A 75 12.49 -19.97 -17.73
CA GLU A 75 12.13 -20.75 -18.91
C GLU A 75 10.61 -20.75 -19.17
N HIS A 76 9.78 -20.80 -18.13
CA HIS A 76 8.32 -20.67 -18.30
C HIS A 76 7.91 -19.29 -18.82
N ASN A 77 8.62 -18.22 -18.45
CA ASN A 77 8.33 -16.90 -19.02
C ASN A 77 8.57 -16.87 -20.54
N LEU A 78 9.68 -17.48 -21.01
CA LEU A 78 9.96 -17.60 -22.45
C LEU A 78 8.88 -18.36 -23.20
N GLN A 79 8.28 -19.35 -22.54
CA GLN A 79 7.22 -20.19 -23.10
C GLN A 79 5.82 -19.59 -22.94
N GLY A 80 5.67 -18.47 -22.21
CA GLY A 80 4.37 -17.87 -21.91
C GLY A 80 3.53 -18.64 -20.88
N LYS A 81 4.14 -19.58 -20.15
CA LYS A 81 3.48 -20.42 -19.14
C LYS A 81 3.37 -19.71 -17.79
N ILE A 82 2.28 -19.95 -17.06
CA ILE A 82 2.07 -19.48 -15.69
C ILE A 82 2.45 -20.56 -14.67
N GLY A 83 2.80 -20.15 -13.45
CA GLY A 83 3.13 -21.07 -12.37
C GLY A 83 4.37 -21.94 -12.62
N GLY A 84 4.41 -23.10 -11.97
CA GLY A 84 5.50 -24.07 -11.97
C GLY A 84 6.74 -23.61 -11.21
N ASP A 85 7.80 -24.42 -11.31
CA ASP A 85 9.08 -24.19 -10.61
C ASP A 85 10.28 -24.17 -11.57
N SER A 86 10.09 -23.55 -12.74
CA SER A 86 11.16 -23.48 -13.75
C SER A 86 12.34 -22.60 -13.29
N GLY A 87 13.53 -22.95 -13.75
CA GLY A 87 14.75 -22.18 -13.46
C GLY A 87 14.89 -20.91 -14.30
N LEU A 88 15.92 -20.13 -14.00
CA LEU A 88 16.28 -18.93 -14.76
C LEU A 88 16.70 -19.27 -16.20
N SER A 89 16.28 -18.41 -17.14
CA SER A 89 16.80 -18.37 -18.50
C SER A 89 18.23 -17.83 -18.53
N SER A 90 18.85 -17.87 -19.72
CA SER A 90 20.16 -17.23 -19.90
C SER A 90 20.14 -15.72 -19.62
N ARG A 91 19.02 -15.03 -19.92
CA ARG A 91 18.83 -13.60 -19.60
C ARG A 91 18.51 -13.41 -18.13
N GLY A 92 17.73 -14.30 -17.51
CA GLY A 92 17.49 -14.27 -16.07
C GLY A 92 18.77 -14.34 -15.24
N ARG A 93 19.74 -15.19 -15.64
CA ARG A 93 21.08 -15.24 -15.01
C ARG A 93 21.87 -13.94 -15.19
N LYS A 94 21.77 -13.29 -16.35
CA LYS A 94 22.39 -11.96 -16.58
C LYS A 94 21.77 -10.90 -15.68
N PHE A 95 20.44 -10.92 -15.50
CA PHE A 95 19.76 -10.03 -14.57
C PHE A 95 20.22 -10.26 -13.13
N ALA A 96 20.34 -11.51 -12.68
CA ALA A 96 20.81 -11.81 -11.33
C ALA A 96 22.21 -11.21 -11.05
N ASN A 97 23.13 -11.31 -12.00
CA ASN A 97 24.44 -10.65 -11.91
C ASN A 97 24.35 -9.12 -11.93
N ALA A 98 23.47 -8.55 -12.76
CA ALA A 98 23.23 -7.11 -12.79
C ALA A 98 22.60 -6.60 -11.48
N LEU A 99 21.74 -7.40 -10.85
CA LEU A 99 21.15 -7.13 -9.55
C LEU A 99 22.21 -7.15 -8.44
N SER A 100 23.16 -8.10 -8.47
CA SER A 100 24.31 -8.11 -7.54
C SER A 100 25.09 -6.81 -7.63
N LYS A 101 25.46 -6.40 -8.85
CA LYS A 101 26.18 -5.16 -9.08
C LYS A 101 25.38 -3.94 -8.61
N PHE A 102 24.08 -3.90 -8.90
CA PHE A 102 23.20 -2.84 -8.44
C PHE A 102 23.18 -2.75 -6.91
N VAL A 103 23.04 -3.88 -6.20
CA VAL A 103 23.03 -3.94 -4.73
C VAL A 103 24.37 -3.46 -4.15
N GLU A 104 25.49 -3.89 -4.72
CA GLU A 104 26.83 -3.42 -4.33
C GLU A 104 26.96 -1.89 -4.49
N GLU A 105 26.48 -1.35 -5.62
CA GLU A 105 26.50 0.08 -5.91
C GLU A 105 25.60 0.90 -4.96
N GLN A 106 24.54 0.32 -4.40
CA GLN A 106 23.71 1.00 -3.38
C GLN A 106 24.43 1.15 -2.04
N ASN A 107 25.48 0.36 -1.77
CA ASN A 107 26.29 0.40 -0.54
C ASN A 107 25.45 0.43 0.76
N LEU A 108 24.45 -0.45 0.83
CA LEU A 108 23.51 -0.52 1.94
C LEU A 108 24.13 -1.28 3.11
N LYS A 109 23.91 -0.75 4.33
CA LYS A 109 24.22 -1.48 5.56
C LYS A 109 23.08 -2.45 5.88
N ASP A 110 23.45 -3.65 6.32
CA ASP A 110 22.55 -4.66 6.87
C ASP A 110 21.34 -4.98 5.98
N LEU A 111 21.54 -5.03 4.65
CA LEU A 111 20.48 -5.40 3.71
C LEU A 111 20.03 -6.84 3.96
N LYS A 112 18.74 -7.01 4.27
CA LYS A 112 18.11 -8.33 4.28
C LYS A 112 17.60 -8.69 2.89
N VAL A 113 17.77 -9.95 2.50
CA VAL A 113 17.27 -10.46 1.21
C VAL A 113 16.25 -11.54 1.48
N TRP A 114 15.05 -11.40 0.92
CA TRP A 114 13.98 -12.39 1.02
C TRP A 114 13.61 -12.93 -0.35
N THR A 115 13.38 -14.23 -0.40
CA THR A 115 12.94 -14.93 -1.60
C THR A 115 11.67 -15.72 -1.33
N SER A 116 11.00 -16.15 -2.40
CA SER A 116 10.09 -17.29 -2.29
C SER A 116 10.87 -18.61 -2.10
N GLN A 117 10.15 -19.73 -2.02
CA GLN A 117 10.75 -21.08 -2.08
C GLN A 117 10.90 -21.60 -3.52
N LEU A 118 10.48 -20.84 -4.52
CA LEU A 118 10.59 -21.22 -5.93
C LEU A 118 11.99 -20.92 -6.49
N LYS A 119 12.48 -21.85 -7.29
CA LYS A 119 13.84 -21.95 -7.82
C LYS A 119 14.32 -20.66 -8.49
N SER A 120 13.47 -20.01 -9.29
CA SER A 120 13.84 -18.78 -10.00
C SER A 120 14.25 -17.64 -9.07
N THR A 121 13.53 -17.46 -7.95
CA THR A 121 13.86 -16.43 -6.94
C THR A 121 15.14 -16.78 -6.18
N ILE A 122 15.31 -18.05 -5.84
CA ILE A 122 16.50 -18.56 -5.13
C ILE A 122 17.74 -18.38 -5.98
N GLN A 123 17.72 -18.82 -7.25
CA GLN A 123 18.83 -18.65 -8.19
C GLN A 123 19.17 -17.18 -8.44
N THR A 124 18.18 -16.28 -8.36
CA THR A 124 18.42 -14.83 -8.48
C THR A 124 19.16 -14.31 -7.24
N ALA A 125 18.77 -14.75 -6.03
CA ALA A 125 19.42 -14.35 -4.79
C ALA A 125 20.82 -14.95 -4.62
N GLU A 126 21.06 -16.18 -5.09
CA GLU A 126 22.36 -16.84 -5.04
C GLU A 126 23.46 -16.03 -5.74
N ALA A 127 23.12 -15.30 -6.81
CA ALA A 127 24.06 -14.45 -7.53
C ALA A 127 24.54 -13.24 -6.70
N LEU A 128 23.78 -12.83 -5.67
CA LEU A 128 24.11 -11.68 -4.82
C LEU A 128 25.24 -11.98 -3.82
N GLN A 129 25.52 -13.27 -3.55
CA GLN A 129 26.48 -13.70 -2.53
C GLN A 129 26.21 -13.14 -1.12
N LEU A 130 24.94 -12.84 -0.83
CA LEU A 130 24.44 -12.40 0.47
C LEU A 130 23.58 -13.50 1.11
N PRO A 131 23.50 -13.57 2.44
CA PRO A 131 22.52 -14.43 3.10
C PRO A 131 21.10 -14.00 2.74
N TYR A 132 20.24 -14.97 2.45
CA TYR A 132 18.84 -14.73 2.13
C TYR A 132 17.93 -15.69 2.89
N GLU A 133 16.69 -15.25 3.15
CA GLU A 133 15.66 -16.03 3.83
C GLU A 133 14.57 -16.42 2.84
N GLN A 134 14.14 -17.68 2.87
CA GLN A 134 13.10 -18.19 1.98
C GLN A 134 11.76 -18.21 2.70
N TRP A 135 10.77 -17.52 2.13
CA TRP A 135 9.43 -17.41 2.68
C TRP A 135 8.45 -18.11 1.74
N LYS A 136 7.80 -19.19 2.21
CA LYS A 136 6.75 -19.85 1.45
C LYS A 136 5.60 -18.90 1.10
N ALA A 137 5.32 -17.94 1.97
CA ALA A 137 4.33 -16.89 1.76
C ALA A 137 4.66 -15.96 0.57
N LEU A 138 5.90 -15.96 0.08
CA LEU A 138 6.32 -15.23 -1.13
C LEU A 138 6.23 -16.07 -2.42
N ASN A 139 5.78 -17.33 -2.38
CA ASN A 139 5.53 -18.11 -3.60
C ASN A 139 4.48 -17.42 -4.47
N GLU A 140 4.59 -17.58 -5.79
CA GLU A 140 3.62 -17.02 -6.74
C GLU A 140 2.19 -17.49 -6.43
N ILE A 141 1.21 -16.75 -6.94
CA ILE A 141 -0.19 -17.19 -6.89
C ILE A 141 -0.34 -18.60 -7.47
N ASP A 142 -0.98 -19.49 -6.72
CA ASP A 142 -1.26 -20.85 -7.16
C ASP A 142 -2.38 -20.84 -8.20
N ALA A 143 -2.08 -21.24 -9.44
CA ALA A 143 -3.05 -21.34 -10.53
C ALA A 143 -3.85 -22.66 -10.53
N GLY A 144 -3.62 -23.54 -9.54
CA GLY A 144 -4.32 -24.80 -9.36
C GLY A 144 -4.23 -25.69 -10.61
N VAL A 145 -5.39 -26.06 -11.15
CA VAL A 145 -5.44 -26.89 -12.38
C VAL A 145 -4.88 -26.19 -13.63
N CYS A 146 -4.61 -24.89 -13.57
CA CYS A 146 -4.05 -24.09 -14.66
C CYS A 146 -2.52 -23.87 -14.53
N GLU A 147 -1.86 -24.50 -13.56
CA GLU A 147 -0.39 -24.48 -13.44
C GLU A 147 0.29 -25.03 -14.71
N GLU A 148 1.43 -24.44 -15.08
CA GLU A 148 2.25 -24.81 -16.25
C GLU A 148 1.58 -24.69 -17.63
N MET A 149 0.42 -24.03 -17.69
CA MET A 149 -0.29 -23.71 -18.93
C MET A 149 0.02 -22.30 -19.42
N THR A 150 -0.06 -22.09 -20.73
CA THR A 150 -0.16 -20.76 -21.34
C THR A 150 -1.58 -20.21 -21.19
N TYR A 151 -1.74 -18.89 -21.29
CA TYR A 151 -3.07 -18.29 -21.24
C TYR A 151 -3.95 -18.71 -22.43
N GLU A 152 -3.35 -19.01 -23.57
CA GLU A 152 -4.02 -19.52 -24.76
C GLU A 152 -4.56 -20.93 -24.50
N GLU A 153 -3.74 -21.82 -23.92
CA GLU A 153 -4.20 -23.16 -23.51
C GLU A 153 -5.31 -23.09 -22.45
N ILE A 154 -5.23 -22.15 -21.49
CA ILE A 154 -6.29 -21.94 -20.49
C ILE A 154 -7.58 -21.49 -21.17
N LYS A 155 -7.49 -20.56 -22.13
CA LYS A 155 -8.65 -20.07 -22.87
C LYS A 155 -9.33 -21.18 -23.68
N ASP A 156 -8.54 -22.07 -24.27
CA ASP A 156 -9.06 -23.17 -25.09
C ASP A 156 -9.61 -24.33 -24.23
N THR A 157 -8.96 -24.63 -23.09
CA THR A 157 -9.31 -25.76 -22.21
C THR A 157 -10.40 -25.39 -21.19
N TYR A 158 -10.34 -24.17 -20.64
CA TYR A 158 -11.22 -23.65 -19.61
C TYR A 158 -11.77 -22.26 -20.00
N PRO A 159 -12.57 -22.15 -21.08
CA PRO A 159 -13.03 -20.86 -21.61
C PRO A 159 -13.89 -20.06 -20.63
N GLU A 160 -14.70 -20.75 -19.82
CA GLU A 160 -15.54 -20.12 -18.79
C GLU A 160 -14.68 -19.51 -17.66
N GLU A 161 -13.72 -20.27 -17.14
CA GLU A 161 -12.77 -19.81 -16.11
C GLU A 161 -11.93 -18.62 -16.61
N TYR A 162 -11.46 -18.67 -17.86
CA TYR A 162 -10.75 -17.55 -18.48
C TYR A 162 -11.61 -16.27 -18.49
N ALA A 163 -12.88 -16.38 -18.88
CA ALA A 163 -13.80 -15.25 -18.93
C ALA A 163 -14.16 -14.72 -17.53
N LEU A 164 -14.42 -15.60 -16.56
CA LEU A 164 -14.70 -15.23 -15.17
C LEU A 164 -13.53 -14.46 -14.56
N ARG A 165 -12.30 -14.92 -14.81
CA ARG A 165 -11.09 -14.25 -14.34
C ARG A 165 -10.87 -12.87 -14.97
N GLU A 166 -11.23 -12.68 -16.24
CA GLU A 166 -11.13 -11.36 -16.87
C GLU A 166 -12.17 -10.37 -16.31
N GLN A 167 -13.35 -10.86 -15.95
CA GLN A 167 -14.42 -10.03 -15.37
C GLN A 167 -14.09 -9.58 -13.95
N ASP A 168 -13.61 -10.50 -13.10
CA ASP A 168 -13.32 -10.21 -11.69
C ASP A 168 -11.97 -10.81 -11.24
N LYS A 169 -10.90 -10.23 -11.75
CA LYS A 169 -9.53 -10.75 -11.54
C LYS A 169 -9.06 -10.73 -10.08
N TYR A 170 -9.65 -9.89 -9.22
CA TYR A 170 -9.24 -9.81 -7.82
C TYR A 170 -9.87 -10.93 -6.98
N TYR A 171 -11.18 -11.13 -7.10
CA TYR A 171 -11.92 -12.13 -6.32
C TYR A 171 -11.95 -13.51 -6.97
N TYR A 172 -11.71 -13.61 -8.29
CA TYR A 172 -11.62 -14.89 -8.98
C TYR A 172 -10.53 -15.76 -8.33
N ARG A 173 -10.92 -16.99 -7.96
CA ARG A 173 -10.03 -18.03 -7.43
C ARG A 173 -9.90 -19.12 -8.49
N TYR A 174 -8.67 -19.46 -8.87
CA TYR A 174 -8.46 -20.60 -9.75
C TYR A 174 -9.02 -21.90 -9.13
N PRO A 175 -9.57 -22.83 -9.93
CA PRO A 175 -9.98 -24.13 -9.42
C PRO A 175 -8.79 -24.83 -8.76
N THR A 176 -8.97 -25.24 -7.50
CA THR A 176 -7.93 -25.80 -6.62
C THR A 176 -6.69 -24.91 -6.40
N GLY A 177 -6.80 -23.61 -6.67
CA GLY A 177 -5.73 -22.62 -6.50
C GLY A 177 -6.17 -21.41 -5.67
N GLU A 178 -5.56 -20.26 -5.96
CA GLU A 178 -5.71 -19.01 -5.20
C GLU A 178 -6.35 -17.88 -6.02
N SER A 179 -6.90 -16.90 -5.31
CA SER A 179 -7.26 -15.56 -5.80
C SER A 179 -6.23 -14.51 -5.34
N TYR A 180 -6.30 -13.29 -5.87
CA TYR A 180 -5.50 -12.18 -5.31
C TYR A 180 -5.93 -11.86 -3.87
N GLN A 181 -7.19 -12.08 -3.50
CA GLN A 181 -7.65 -11.94 -2.12
C GLN A 181 -6.96 -12.94 -1.18
N ASP A 182 -6.84 -14.21 -1.58
CA ASP A 182 -6.11 -15.22 -0.80
C ASP A 182 -4.63 -14.85 -0.66
N LEU A 183 -4.05 -14.32 -1.74
CA LEU A 183 -2.66 -13.87 -1.75
C LEU A 183 -2.42 -12.72 -0.76
N VAL A 184 -3.36 -11.76 -0.67
CA VAL A 184 -3.28 -10.66 0.32
C VAL A 184 -3.31 -11.20 1.75
N GLN A 185 -4.17 -12.17 2.05
CA GLN A 185 -4.22 -12.81 3.37
C GLN A 185 -2.91 -13.56 3.67
N ARG A 186 -2.35 -14.28 2.69
CA ARG A 186 -1.08 -15.01 2.81
C ARG A 186 0.12 -14.09 3.01
N LEU A 187 0.11 -12.89 2.40
CA LEU A 187 1.21 -11.92 2.47
C LEU A 187 1.17 -11.02 3.70
N GLU A 188 0.09 -11.06 4.49
CA GLU A 188 -0.05 -10.26 5.69
C GLU A 188 1.14 -10.38 6.66
N PRO A 189 1.66 -11.58 7.00
CA PRO A 189 2.86 -11.68 7.85
C PRO A 189 4.11 -11.07 7.22
N VAL A 190 4.24 -11.13 5.89
CA VAL A 190 5.38 -10.54 5.17
C VAL A 190 5.31 -9.02 5.25
N ILE A 191 4.13 -8.43 5.08
CA ILE A 191 3.93 -6.97 5.22
C ILE A 191 4.27 -6.52 6.63
N MET A 192 3.81 -7.25 7.66
CA MET A 192 4.13 -6.92 9.05
C MET A 192 5.64 -6.97 9.33
N GLU A 193 6.34 -7.95 8.76
CA GLU A 193 7.79 -8.01 8.92
C GLU A 193 8.49 -6.89 8.12
N LEU A 194 8.02 -6.54 6.92
CA LEU A 194 8.54 -5.37 6.18
C LEU A 194 8.39 -4.07 6.99
N GLU A 195 7.30 -3.92 7.72
CA GLU A 195 7.07 -2.75 8.58
C GLU A 195 8.01 -2.68 9.80
N ARG A 196 8.56 -3.83 10.23
CA ARG A 196 9.53 -3.92 11.34
C ARG A 196 10.98 -3.75 10.91
N GLN A 197 11.29 -4.08 9.67
CA GLN A 197 12.66 -4.12 9.16
C GLN A 197 13.13 -2.78 8.62
N GLU A 198 14.44 -2.61 8.49
CA GLU A 198 15.03 -1.45 7.81
C GLU A 198 15.18 -1.72 6.30
N ASN A 199 16.40 -1.97 5.82
CA ASN A 199 16.66 -2.19 4.40
C ASN A 199 16.36 -3.65 4.02
N VAL A 200 15.41 -3.85 3.12
CA VAL A 200 15.01 -5.18 2.65
C VAL A 200 14.91 -5.21 1.13
N LEU A 201 15.48 -6.25 0.52
CA LEU A 201 15.26 -6.62 -0.88
C LEU A 201 14.37 -7.87 -0.93
N VAL A 202 13.21 -7.75 -1.56
CA VAL A 202 12.28 -8.87 -1.79
C VAL A 202 12.32 -9.29 -3.26
N ILE A 203 12.79 -10.51 -3.52
CA ILE A 203 12.82 -11.14 -4.83
C ILE A 203 11.65 -12.13 -4.91
N CYS A 204 10.61 -11.76 -5.64
CA CYS A 204 9.36 -12.52 -5.68
C CYS A 204 8.83 -12.66 -7.11
N HIS A 205 7.50 -12.64 -7.27
CA HIS A 205 6.80 -12.99 -8.50
C HIS A 205 5.80 -11.90 -8.91
N GLN A 206 5.14 -12.05 -10.04
CA GLN A 206 4.33 -10.98 -10.60
C GLN A 206 3.09 -10.67 -9.76
N ALA A 207 2.31 -11.68 -9.33
CA ALA A 207 1.11 -11.41 -8.53
C ALA A 207 1.48 -10.98 -7.10
N VAL A 208 2.49 -11.62 -6.51
CA VAL A 208 3.02 -11.25 -5.18
C VAL A 208 3.50 -9.80 -5.14
N LEU A 209 4.33 -9.39 -6.11
CA LEU A 209 4.88 -8.04 -6.14
C LEU A 209 3.79 -6.99 -6.35
N ARG A 210 2.73 -7.30 -7.11
CA ARG A 210 1.55 -6.44 -7.23
C ARG A 210 0.85 -6.22 -5.89
N CYS A 211 0.65 -7.27 -5.09
CA CYS A 211 0.04 -7.16 -3.77
C CYS A 211 0.89 -6.30 -2.82
N LEU A 212 2.21 -6.56 -2.76
CA LEU A 212 3.13 -5.76 -1.94
C LEU A 212 3.15 -4.29 -2.38
N LEU A 213 3.22 -4.05 -3.69
CA LEU A 213 3.22 -2.70 -4.25
C LEU A 213 1.91 -1.96 -3.98
N ALA A 214 0.78 -2.66 -4.09
CA ALA A 214 -0.54 -2.09 -3.80
C ALA A 214 -0.67 -1.65 -2.33
N TYR A 215 -0.09 -2.40 -1.40
CA TYR A 215 -0.03 -2.00 0.01
C TYR A 215 0.75 -0.69 0.19
N PHE A 216 1.98 -0.59 -0.32
CA PHE A 216 2.81 0.60 -0.12
C PHE A 216 2.34 1.83 -0.89
N LEU A 217 1.62 1.65 -2.00
CA LEU A 217 1.12 2.73 -2.85
C LEU A 217 -0.38 3.02 -2.68
N ASP A 218 -1.02 2.44 -1.66
CA ASP A 218 -2.46 2.60 -1.37
C ASP A 218 -3.35 2.38 -2.60
N LYS A 219 -3.14 1.24 -3.28
CA LYS A 219 -3.88 0.87 -4.49
C LYS A 219 -5.07 -0.03 -4.16
N SER A 220 -6.18 0.23 -4.84
CA SER A 220 -7.42 -0.51 -4.63
C SER A 220 -7.31 -1.98 -5.08
N ALA A 221 -8.23 -2.81 -4.57
CA ALA A 221 -8.39 -4.20 -4.99
C ALA A 221 -8.62 -4.35 -6.51
N GLU A 222 -9.29 -3.36 -7.13
CA GLU A 222 -9.54 -3.36 -8.57
C GLU A 222 -8.27 -3.08 -9.37
N GLU A 223 -7.40 -2.17 -8.91
CA GLU A 223 -6.16 -1.79 -9.59
C GLU A 223 -5.03 -2.82 -9.38
N MET A 224 -4.97 -3.45 -8.20
CA MET A 224 -3.88 -4.32 -7.77
C MET A 224 -3.50 -5.41 -8.80
N PRO A 225 -4.43 -6.22 -9.36
CA PRO A 225 -4.10 -7.26 -10.33
C PRO A 225 -3.56 -6.75 -11.68
N TYR A 226 -3.56 -5.43 -11.89
CA TYR A 226 -3.15 -4.75 -13.11
C TYR A 226 -1.98 -3.77 -12.90
N LEU A 227 -1.39 -3.71 -11.70
CA LEU A 227 -0.16 -2.95 -11.52
C LEU A 227 0.96 -3.51 -12.42
N LYS A 228 1.79 -2.61 -12.95
CA LYS A 228 2.90 -2.95 -13.86
C LYS A 228 4.14 -3.27 -13.04
N CYS A 229 4.57 -4.52 -13.13
CA CYS A 229 5.72 -5.06 -12.42
C CYS A 229 6.60 -5.83 -13.42
N PRO A 230 7.29 -5.11 -14.32
CA PRO A 230 8.06 -5.72 -15.39
C PRO A 230 9.21 -6.58 -14.84
N LEU A 231 9.64 -7.55 -15.64
CA LEU A 231 10.87 -8.29 -15.36
C LEU A 231 12.08 -7.35 -15.39
N HIS A 232 13.15 -7.78 -14.73
CA HIS A 232 14.46 -7.13 -14.74
C HIS A 232 14.48 -5.66 -14.28
N THR A 233 13.48 -5.29 -13.48
CA THR A 233 13.30 -3.94 -12.96
C THR A 233 13.19 -3.99 -11.45
N VAL A 234 13.96 -3.13 -10.78
CA VAL A 234 13.89 -2.94 -9.33
C VAL A 234 12.98 -1.76 -9.05
N LEU A 235 11.99 -1.96 -8.18
CA LEU A 235 11.18 -0.90 -7.61
C LEU A 235 11.77 -0.53 -6.25
N LYS A 236 12.36 0.66 -6.17
CA LYS A 236 12.88 1.23 -4.94
C LYS A 236 11.80 2.04 -4.26
N LEU A 237 11.43 1.61 -3.06
CA LEU A 237 10.42 2.22 -2.21
C LEU A 237 11.10 2.97 -1.07
N THR A 238 10.78 4.26 -0.94
CA THR A 238 11.25 5.11 0.17
C THR A 238 10.03 5.66 0.90
N PRO A 239 9.71 5.16 2.11
CA PRO A 239 8.63 5.69 2.93
C PRO A 239 8.83 7.17 3.22
N VAL A 240 7.77 7.95 3.07
CA VAL A 240 7.71 9.38 3.40
C VAL A 240 6.49 9.62 4.31
N ALA A 241 6.41 10.78 4.96
CA ALA A 241 5.47 11.03 6.06
C ALA A 241 3.99 10.64 5.78
N TYR A 242 3.52 10.75 4.54
CA TYR A 242 2.14 10.43 4.16
C TYR A 242 2.05 9.51 2.93
N GLY A 243 3.05 8.67 2.70
CA GLY A 243 3.01 7.72 1.59
C GLY A 243 4.36 7.06 1.32
N CYS A 244 4.54 6.60 0.08
CA CYS A 244 5.79 5.97 -0.34
C CYS A 244 6.21 6.50 -1.71
N ARG A 245 7.46 6.96 -1.83
CA ARG A 245 8.04 7.28 -3.13
C ARG A 245 8.46 5.97 -3.81
N VAL A 246 8.14 5.82 -5.09
CA VAL A 246 8.58 4.70 -5.91
C VAL A 246 9.49 5.18 -7.03
N GLU A 247 10.64 4.55 -7.17
CA GLU A 247 11.60 4.76 -8.25
C GLU A 247 11.78 3.43 -9.00
N SER A 248 11.59 3.44 -10.31
CA SER A 248 11.72 2.24 -11.15
C SER A 248 13.09 2.24 -11.83
N ILE A 249 13.87 1.18 -11.63
CA ILE A 249 15.26 1.07 -12.07
C ILE A 249 15.39 -0.19 -12.92
N TYR A 250 15.44 -0.02 -14.25
CA TYR A 250 15.66 -1.12 -15.18
C TYR A 250 17.15 -1.45 -15.26
N LEU A 251 17.52 -2.73 -15.08
CA LEU A 251 18.94 -3.16 -14.99
C LEU A 251 19.58 -3.50 -16.34
N ASN A 252 19.01 -2.97 -17.44
CA ASN A 252 19.57 -3.10 -18.80
C ASN A 252 19.80 -4.55 -19.26
N VAL A 253 18.87 -5.44 -18.92
CA VAL A 253 18.84 -6.82 -19.40
C VAL A 253 17.47 -7.09 -20.00
N GLU A 254 17.44 -7.37 -21.31
CA GLU A 254 16.20 -7.66 -22.04
C GLU A 254 15.41 -8.83 -21.41
N SER A 255 14.09 -8.77 -21.52
CA SER A 255 13.18 -9.84 -21.08
C SER A 255 11.87 -9.82 -21.86
N VAL A 256 11.13 -10.93 -21.81
CA VAL A 256 9.76 -10.98 -22.32
C VAL A 256 8.82 -10.11 -21.47
N ASN A 257 7.75 -9.61 -22.10
CA ASN A 257 6.67 -8.97 -21.38
C ASN A 257 5.63 -10.01 -20.92
N THR A 258 5.34 -10.03 -19.62
CA THR A 258 4.35 -10.93 -18.99
C THR A 258 3.11 -10.18 -18.47
N HIS A 259 3.03 -8.88 -18.74
CA HIS A 259 1.91 -8.04 -18.38
C HIS A 259 0.76 -8.20 -19.38
N ARG A 260 -0.46 -8.42 -18.87
CA ARG A 260 -1.71 -8.43 -19.64
C ARG A 260 -2.62 -7.34 -19.09
N GLU A 261 -2.93 -6.37 -19.94
CA GLU A 261 -3.88 -5.29 -19.64
C GLU A 261 -5.30 -5.84 -19.48
N ARG A 262 -6.19 -5.05 -18.86
CA ARG A 262 -7.62 -5.40 -18.79
C ARG A 262 -8.23 -5.30 -20.18
N SER A 263 -8.87 -6.36 -20.67
CA SER A 263 -9.60 -6.35 -21.93
C SER A 263 -10.73 -5.30 -21.91
N GLU A 264 -10.95 -4.62 -23.04
CA GLU A 264 -12.07 -3.67 -23.22
C GLU A 264 -13.44 -4.34 -23.02
N ASP A 265 -13.56 -5.63 -23.33
CA ASP A 265 -14.81 -6.39 -23.17
C ASP A 265 -15.16 -6.59 -21.69
N ALA A 266 -14.16 -6.67 -20.79
CA ALA A 266 -14.37 -6.76 -19.35
C ALA A 266 -14.73 -5.40 -18.70
N LYS A 267 -14.60 -4.28 -19.44
CA LYS A 267 -15.05 -2.95 -18.99
C LYS A 267 -16.54 -2.72 -19.26
N LYS A 268 -17.12 -3.45 -20.22
CA LYS A 268 -18.55 -3.41 -20.53
C LYS A 268 -19.23 -4.39 -19.58
N GLY A 269 -20.07 -3.89 -18.68
CA GLY A 269 -20.92 -4.72 -17.83
C GLY A 269 -21.81 -5.69 -18.64
N PRO A 270 -22.62 -6.54 -17.98
CA PRO A 270 -23.28 -7.68 -18.62
C PRO A 270 -24.01 -7.32 -19.92
N ASN A 271 -23.84 -8.17 -20.93
CA ASN A 271 -24.29 -7.95 -22.30
C ASN A 271 -25.79 -7.62 -22.40
N PRO A 272 -26.21 -6.70 -23.31
CA PRO A 272 -27.62 -6.33 -23.51
C PRO A 272 -28.54 -7.50 -23.90
N LEU A 273 -27.99 -8.58 -24.44
CA LEU A 273 -28.75 -9.74 -24.91
C LEU A 273 -29.42 -10.54 -23.78
N MET A 274 -29.00 -10.35 -22.51
CA MET A 274 -29.68 -10.91 -21.34
C MET A 274 -30.88 -10.07 -20.86
N ARG A 275 -31.21 -8.96 -21.53
CA ARG A 275 -32.44 -8.18 -21.30
C ARG A 275 -33.51 -8.49 -22.34
N ARG A 276 -34.01 -9.72 -22.35
CA ARG A 276 -35.40 -9.98 -22.77
C ARG A 276 -36.06 -10.85 -21.72
N ASN A 277 -36.91 -10.20 -20.91
CA ASN A 277 -37.96 -10.79 -20.05
C ASN A 277 -37.67 -10.99 -18.55
N SER A 278 -36.88 -10.14 -17.89
CA SER A 278 -36.98 -10.01 -16.42
C SER A 278 -37.69 -8.70 -16.05
N VAL A 279 -38.95 -8.82 -15.64
CA VAL A 279 -39.66 -7.76 -14.94
C VAL A 279 -39.18 -7.79 -13.50
N THR A 280 -38.28 -6.88 -13.14
CA THR A 280 -37.91 -6.64 -11.74
C THR A 280 -38.48 -5.28 -11.33
N PRO A 281 -39.26 -5.17 -10.24
CA PRO A 281 -39.86 -3.91 -9.83
C PRO A 281 -38.78 -2.90 -9.40
N LEU A 282 -38.96 -1.64 -9.82
CA LEU A 282 -38.05 -0.53 -9.49
C LEU A 282 -37.95 -0.34 -7.98
N ALA A 283 -36.74 -0.54 -7.43
CA ALA A 283 -36.33 0.09 -6.18
C ALA A 283 -35.72 1.47 -6.50
N SER A 284 -36.05 2.44 -5.66
CA SER A 284 -35.78 3.88 -5.78
C SER A 284 -34.29 4.23 -6.00
N PRO A 285 -33.97 5.34 -6.68
CA PRO A 285 -32.58 5.75 -6.92
C PRO A 285 -31.89 6.24 -5.63
N GLU A 286 -30.72 5.68 -5.33
CA GLU A 286 -29.78 6.24 -4.35
C GLU A 286 -29.17 7.56 -4.84
N PRO A 287 -28.82 8.49 -3.94
CA PRO A 287 -28.37 9.83 -4.30
C PRO A 287 -26.97 9.84 -4.90
N THR A 288 -26.82 10.68 -5.93
CA THR A 288 -25.62 10.98 -6.69
C THR A 288 -24.43 11.38 -5.80
N LYS A 289 -23.37 10.55 -5.76
CA LYS A 289 -22.05 10.95 -5.27
C LYS A 289 -21.36 11.85 -6.31
N LYS A 290 -20.98 13.06 -5.90
CA LYS A 290 -20.18 14.00 -6.70
C LYS A 290 -18.79 13.42 -7.02
N PRO A 291 -18.23 13.67 -8.21
CA PRO A 291 -16.91 13.19 -8.57
C PRO A 291 -15.81 13.96 -7.81
N ARG A 292 -14.82 13.23 -7.26
CA ARG A 292 -13.55 13.78 -6.81
C ARG A 292 -12.66 14.01 -8.04
N ILE A 293 -12.07 15.19 -8.12
CA ILE A 293 -11.16 15.62 -9.18
C ILE A 293 -9.89 14.77 -9.10
N ASN A 294 -9.62 13.98 -10.15
CA ASN A 294 -8.30 13.42 -10.41
C ASN A 294 -7.45 14.54 -11.02
N SER A 295 -6.32 14.89 -10.39
CA SER A 295 -5.27 15.67 -11.03
C SER A 295 -4.01 14.83 -11.11
N PHE A 296 -3.81 14.19 -12.25
CA PHE A 296 -2.49 13.82 -12.74
C PHE A 296 -2.49 14.12 -14.23
N GLU A 297 -1.89 15.23 -14.61
CA GLU A 297 -1.12 15.34 -15.85
C GLU A 297 -0.17 16.55 -15.78
N GLU A 298 0.89 16.40 -16.57
CA GLU A 298 2.19 17.07 -16.63
C GLU A 298 2.13 18.60 -16.75
N HIS A 299 3.20 19.30 -16.32
CA HIS A 299 3.77 20.37 -17.15
C HIS A 299 5.23 20.70 -16.79
N VAL A 300 6.05 20.62 -17.84
CA VAL A 300 7.40 21.17 -18.02
C VAL A 300 7.34 22.71 -18.08
N ALA A 301 8.44 23.35 -17.70
CA ALA A 301 8.67 24.78 -17.48
C ALA A 301 8.18 25.79 -18.56
N SER A 302 7.74 26.99 -18.12
CA SER A 302 8.35 28.31 -18.46
C SER A 302 7.50 29.52 -18.04
N THR A 303 8.14 30.46 -17.32
CA THR A 303 8.00 31.94 -17.31
C THR A 303 6.68 32.67 -17.02
N SER A 304 6.67 33.32 -15.84
CA SER A 304 6.28 34.72 -15.54
C SER A 304 4.96 35.33 -16.06
N ALA A 305 4.04 35.67 -15.14
CA ALA A 305 3.33 36.96 -15.08
C ALA A 305 2.59 37.12 -13.73
N ALA A 306 2.42 38.37 -13.30
CA ALA A 306 2.08 38.83 -11.96
C ALA A 306 0.60 38.73 -11.52
N LEU A 307 0.41 38.80 -10.20
CA LEU A 307 -0.85 38.86 -9.42
C LEU A 307 -1.69 40.13 -9.68
N PRO A 308 -2.98 40.09 -9.31
CA PRO A 308 -3.56 41.20 -8.54
C PRO A 308 -4.20 40.79 -7.21
N ASN A 309 -3.95 41.63 -6.20
CA ASN A 309 -4.48 41.62 -4.83
C ASN A 309 -6.02 41.72 -4.75
N CYS A 310 -6.61 41.06 -3.76
CA CYS A 310 -7.96 41.35 -3.26
C CYS A 310 -7.88 41.69 -1.76
N LEU A 311 -8.36 42.90 -1.42
CA LEU A 311 -8.48 43.45 -0.06
C LEU A 311 -9.70 42.84 0.68
N PRO A 312 -9.69 42.75 2.03
CA PRO A 312 -10.83 42.31 2.82
C PRO A 312 -11.83 43.46 3.10
N PRO A 313 -13.12 43.16 3.36
CA PRO A 313 -14.16 44.16 3.56
C PRO A 313 -14.19 44.76 4.98
N GLU A 314 -14.53 46.04 5.05
CA GLU A 314 -14.69 46.87 6.25
C GLU A 314 -15.94 46.49 7.08
N VAL A 315 -15.81 46.60 8.41
CA VAL A 315 -16.91 46.51 9.39
C VAL A 315 -17.21 47.92 9.92
N PRO A 316 -18.46 48.42 9.93
CA PRO A 316 -18.76 49.73 10.48
C PRO A 316 -18.88 49.69 12.01
N ALA A 317 -18.19 50.61 12.68
CA ALA A 317 -18.32 50.92 14.09
C ALA A 317 -19.42 51.99 14.32
N GLN A 318 -20.28 51.80 15.32
CA GLN A 318 -21.01 52.88 15.99
C GLN A 318 -21.43 52.47 17.41
N LEU A 319 -21.00 53.27 18.39
CA LEU A 319 -21.59 53.46 19.73
C LEU A 319 -21.96 54.94 19.83
N PRO A 320 -22.94 55.35 20.67
CA PRO A 320 -22.54 55.90 21.98
C PRO A 320 -23.54 55.74 23.15
N GLY A 321 -22.98 55.65 24.37
CA GLY A 321 -23.48 56.38 25.55
C GLY A 321 -24.17 55.57 26.66
N GLN A 322 -23.52 55.37 27.81
CA GLN A 322 -23.61 56.23 29.02
C GLN A 322 -22.90 55.59 30.24
N ASN A 323 -22.20 56.44 31.00
CA ASN A 323 -21.49 56.15 32.26
C ASN A 323 -22.44 56.03 33.46
N MET A 324 -22.04 55.27 34.49
CA MET A 324 -21.71 55.76 35.86
C MET A 324 -21.52 54.62 36.88
N ASN A 325 -20.30 54.59 37.46
CA ASN A 325 -19.91 54.33 38.86
C ASN A 325 -20.62 53.31 39.76
N GLY A 326 -19.80 52.47 40.43
CA GLY A 326 -20.19 51.79 41.67
C GLY A 326 -19.16 50.76 42.16
N SER A 327 -18.43 51.12 43.20
CA SER A 327 -17.31 50.44 43.85
C SER A 327 -17.66 49.24 44.76
N GLN A 328 -16.62 48.43 45.05
CA GLN A 328 -16.28 47.74 46.32
C GLN A 328 -16.54 46.22 46.54
N SER A 329 -15.40 45.57 46.86
CA SER A 329 -15.11 44.47 47.81
C SER A 329 -15.84 43.12 47.75
N SER A 330 -15.07 42.03 47.63
CA SER A 330 -14.66 41.22 48.81
C SER A 330 -13.76 40.03 48.41
N VAL A 331 -12.85 39.72 49.32
CA VAL A 331 -11.81 38.68 49.31
C VAL A 331 -12.20 37.63 50.36
N ASP A 332 -11.85 36.38 50.08
CA ASP A 332 -11.67 35.20 50.94
C ASP A 332 -12.69 34.81 52.02
N SER A 333 -13.15 33.56 51.96
CA SER A 333 -12.81 32.54 52.98
C SER A 333 -13.60 31.24 52.76
N SER A 334 -12.91 30.10 52.69
CA SER A 334 -13.35 28.84 53.30
C SER A 334 -12.19 27.86 53.33
N GLY A 335 -11.59 27.71 54.51
CA GLY A 335 -10.87 26.50 54.87
C GLY A 335 -11.84 25.49 55.48
N THR A 336 -11.53 24.20 55.34
CA THR A 336 -11.95 23.15 56.27
C THR A 336 -11.07 21.92 56.09
N HIS A 337 -10.45 21.54 57.22
CA HIS A 337 -9.97 20.23 57.68
C HIS A 337 -8.92 19.43 56.91
#